data_AF-A0A850CG20-F1
#
_entry.id   AF-A0A850CG20-F1
#
_cell.length_a   1.000
_cell.length_b   1.000
_cell.length_c   1.000
_cell.angle_alpha   90.00
_cell.angle_beta   90.00
_cell.angle_gamma   90.00
#
_symmetry.space_group_name_H-M   'P 1'
#
loop_
_entity.id
_entity.type
_entity.pdbx_description
1 polymer ?
#
loop_
_entity_poly.entity_id
_entity_poly.type
_entity_poly.pdbx_seq_one_letter_code
_entity_poly.pdbx_strand_id
1 'polypeptide(L)'
;MRRALKLLLILGVGLYMARPKGGGDGPDGGGNGPDGPDGNDVDPLTGRPKDSAEREERLNFQGKNDSTEMAEVHDTAKTEAESGRAGESSQDPDRADPAGDPPPYRSDADPAADVFGPGRESNPAEWNALLDEARALGVDIVQDTNNIGYAPGLRPGQPGQLQIPEDASYSALLHEMNHLRDDQALGWGGFEPAYDPDFMSQSEADAYQVEIDYANEQGQPGLAADLEALRDARLQQIADDAARQAEEYGEDS
;
A
#
# COMPACT_ATOMS: atom_id res chain seq x y z
N MET A 1 -52.84 12.84 20.54
CA MET A 1 -52.56 12.12 19.27
C MET A 1 -51.60 10.97 19.62
N ARG A 2 -52.08 9.71 19.68
CA ARG A 2 -51.67 8.58 18.80
C ARG A 2 -50.16 8.59 18.48
N ARG A 3 -49.29 7.62 18.79
CA ARG A 3 -49.32 6.26 19.38
C ARG A 3 -47.88 5.96 19.87
N ALA A 4 -47.75 5.23 20.98
CA ALA A 4 -46.51 4.56 21.40
C ALA A 4 -46.25 3.29 20.58
N LEU A 5 -44.98 2.96 20.30
CA LEU A 5 -44.53 1.68 19.76
C LEU A 5 -43.15 1.37 20.38
N LYS A 6 -43.11 0.68 21.52
CA LYS A 6 -42.89 -0.78 21.68
C LYS A 6 -41.53 -1.28 21.22
N LEU A 7 -40.64 -1.46 22.21
CA LEU A 7 -39.57 -2.46 22.28
C LEU A 7 -40.04 -3.82 21.74
N LEU A 8 -39.14 -4.52 21.04
CA LEU A 8 -39.16 -5.97 20.98
C LEU A 8 -37.74 -6.52 21.13
N LEU A 9 -37.56 -7.21 22.24
CA LEU A 9 -36.36 -7.89 22.71
C LEU A 9 -36.59 -9.37 22.41
N ILE A 10 -35.69 -10.02 21.67
CA ILE A 10 -35.70 -11.48 21.51
C ILE A 10 -34.45 -12.03 22.20
N LEU A 11 -34.71 -12.69 23.33
CA LEU A 11 -33.85 -13.64 24.01
C LEU A 11 -33.87 -14.97 23.25
N GLY A 12 -32.69 -15.53 22.99
CA GLY A 12 -32.48 -16.92 22.59
C GLY A 12 -31.36 -17.53 23.44
N VAL A 13 -31.76 -18.23 24.50
CA VAL A 13 -30.92 -18.98 25.44
C VAL A 13 -30.53 -20.33 24.84
N GLY A 14 -29.24 -20.68 24.95
CA GLY A 14 -28.74 -22.05 24.81
C GLY A 14 -27.72 -22.32 25.91
N LEU A 15 -28.18 -22.94 27.00
CA LEU A 15 -27.39 -23.40 28.14
C LEU A 15 -27.10 -24.89 27.98
N TYR A 16 -25.86 -25.36 28.13
CA TYR A 16 -25.58 -26.64 28.79
C TYR A 16 -24.19 -26.64 29.43
N MET A 17 -24.16 -26.87 30.73
CA MET A 17 -22.98 -27.09 31.56
C MET A 17 -22.65 -28.60 31.64
N ALA A 18 -21.37 -28.96 31.80
CA ALA A 18 -20.80 -29.45 33.07
C ALA A 18 -19.49 -30.27 32.89
N ARG A 19 -18.51 -29.92 33.73
CA ARG A 19 -17.23 -30.61 34.07
C ARG A 19 -17.50 -31.84 34.98
N PRO A 20 -16.56 -32.80 35.17
CA PRO A 20 -15.58 -32.69 36.26
C PRO A 20 -14.19 -33.37 36.09
N LYS A 21 -13.37 -33.09 37.12
CA LYS A 21 -11.96 -33.36 37.47
C LYS A 21 -11.40 -34.80 37.39
N GLY A 22 -10.09 -34.87 37.16
CA GLY A 22 -9.07 -35.83 37.66
C GLY A 22 -7.71 -35.35 37.14
N GLY A 23 -6.57 -35.26 37.85
CA GLY A 23 -6.05 -35.94 39.03
C GLY A 23 -4.90 -36.87 38.60
N GLY A 24 -3.63 -36.47 38.72
CA GLY A 24 -2.45 -37.32 38.44
C GLY A 24 -1.10 -36.60 38.57
N ASP A 25 -0.23 -37.17 39.43
CA ASP A 25 1.09 -36.70 39.87
C ASP A 25 2.27 -37.05 38.91
N GLY A 26 3.21 -36.10 38.75
CA GLY A 26 4.68 -36.24 38.54
C GLY A 26 5.27 -36.92 37.28
N PRO A 27 6.60 -36.82 36.99
CA PRO A 27 7.67 -36.10 37.70
C PRO A 27 8.54 -35.15 36.83
N ASP A 28 9.22 -34.27 37.56
CA ASP A 28 10.50 -33.57 37.40
C ASP A 28 11.43 -33.97 36.22
N GLY A 29 11.88 -32.93 35.51
CA GLY A 29 13.02 -32.89 34.58
C GLY A 29 12.92 -31.60 33.76
N GLY A 30 13.65 -30.53 34.04
CA GLY A 30 15.11 -30.45 34.07
C GLY A 30 15.58 -29.95 32.71
N GLY A 31 15.73 -28.63 32.55
CA GLY A 31 16.24 -28.04 31.32
C GLY A 31 16.21 -26.50 31.32
N ASN A 32 17.13 -25.88 32.06
CA ASN A 32 17.54 -24.49 31.80
C ASN A 32 18.30 -24.45 30.46
N GLY A 33 17.82 -23.66 29.51
CA GLY A 33 18.47 -23.32 28.24
C GLY A 33 17.86 -22.01 27.72
N PRO A 34 18.66 -21.14 27.08
CA PRO A 34 18.56 -19.68 27.21
C PRO A 34 17.34 -19.09 26.51
N ASP A 35 16.84 -18.01 27.11
CA ASP A 35 15.78 -17.14 26.63
C ASP A 35 15.97 -16.82 25.13
N GLY A 36 15.23 -17.52 24.28
CA GLY A 36 14.96 -17.09 22.91
C GLY A 36 13.84 -16.05 22.97
N PRO A 37 13.90 -14.98 22.18
CA PRO A 37 12.91 -13.91 22.24
C PRO A 37 11.52 -14.50 22.01
N ASP A 38 10.61 -14.11 22.90
CA ASP A 38 9.22 -14.52 22.89
C ASP A 38 8.65 -14.18 21.51
N GLY A 39 7.86 -15.07 20.91
CA GLY A 39 7.30 -14.90 19.55
C GLY A 39 6.37 -13.68 19.36
N ASN A 40 6.35 -12.75 20.31
CA ASN A 40 5.71 -11.44 20.23
C ASN A 40 6.66 -10.29 19.85
N ASP A 41 7.98 -10.51 19.88
CA ASP A 41 9.00 -9.46 19.70
C ASP A 41 9.44 -9.28 18.25
N VAL A 42 8.97 -10.14 17.35
CA VAL A 42 9.12 -9.98 15.90
C VAL A 42 7.80 -9.53 15.29
N ASP A 43 7.89 -8.57 14.38
CA ASP A 43 6.76 -8.11 13.59
C ASP A 43 6.33 -9.24 12.64
N PRO A 44 5.08 -9.73 12.74
CA PRO A 44 4.60 -10.82 11.89
C PRO A 44 4.49 -10.44 10.40
N LEU A 45 4.55 -9.14 10.05
CA LEU A 45 4.46 -8.64 8.68
C LEU A 45 5.83 -8.50 7.99
N THR A 46 6.91 -8.30 8.76
CA THR A 46 8.27 -8.08 8.22
C THR A 46 9.30 -9.13 8.66
N GLY A 47 8.98 -9.94 9.67
CA GLY A 47 9.88 -10.93 10.27
C GLY A 47 11.04 -10.33 11.08
N ARG A 48 11.01 -9.02 11.36
CA ARG A 48 12.10 -8.28 12.05
C ARG A 48 11.69 -7.87 13.47
N PRO A 49 12.65 -7.65 14.39
CA PRO A 49 12.34 -7.25 15.76
C PRO A 49 11.62 -5.90 15.82
N LYS A 50 10.52 -5.80 16.59
CA LYS A 50 9.66 -4.58 16.67
C LYS A 50 10.36 -3.38 17.33
N ASP A 51 11.37 -3.67 18.13
CA ASP A 51 12.07 -2.76 19.02
C ASP A 51 13.58 -2.72 18.72
N SER A 52 13.95 -2.93 17.45
CA SER A 52 15.35 -2.78 17.04
C SER A 52 15.80 -1.31 17.11
N ALA A 53 17.00 -1.10 17.65
CA ALA A 53 17.69 0.20 17.62
C ALA A 53 17.82 0.76 16.19
N GLU A 54 17.74 -0.10 15.17
CA GLU A 54 17.74 0.23 13.75
C GLU A 54 16.46 0.99 13.31
N ARG A 55 15.30 0.68 13.92
CA ARG A 55 14.04 1.42 13.71
C ARG A 55 14.11 2.82 14.34
N GLU A 56 14.63 2.91 15.57
CA GLU A 56 14.85 4.20 16.21
C GLU A 56 15.95 5.03 15.52
N GLU A 57 17.00 4.39 15.00
CA GLU A 57 18.05 5.06 14.23
C GLU A 57 17.53 5.60 12.90
N ARG A 58 16.63 4.89 12.20
CA ARG A 58 15.92 5.40 11.01
C ARG A 58 15.03 6.60 11.31
N LEU A 59 14.22 6.51 12.36
CA LEU A 59 13.36 7.61 12.81
C LEU A 59 14.20 8.82 13.28
N ASN A 60 15.38 8.58 13.86
CA ASN A 60 16.31 9.63 14.29
C ASN A 60 17.23 10.16 13.17
N PHE A 61 17.43 9.41 12.08
CA PHE A 61 18.16 9.86 10.89
C PHE A 61 17.32 10.89 10.12
N GLN A 62 16.00 10.72 10.06
CA GLN A 62 15.06 11.71 9.50
C GLN A 62 15.14 13.09 10.18
N GLY A 63 15.52 13.17 11.45
CA GLY A 63 15.69 14.47 12.14
C GLY A 63 16.96 15.26 11.77
N LYS A 64 17.84 14.73 10.90
CA LYS A 64 19.11 15.36 10.53
C LYS A 64 19.23 15.73 9.04
N ASN A 65 18.24 15.39 8.23
CA ASN A 65 18.26 15.65 6.79
C ASN A 65 17.64 17.02 6.44
N ASP A 66 16.99 17.65 7.43
CA ASP A 66 16.55 19.05 7.39
C ASP A 66 17.76 20.00 7.45
N SER A 67 18.59 20.03 6.42
CA SER A 67 19.34 21.25 6.03
C SER A 67 20.20 21.05 4.77
N THR A 68 19.80 21.74 3.71
CA THR A 68 20.67 22.41 2.72
C THR A 68 21.36 21.65 1.57
N GLU A 69 21.38 20.32 1.47
CA GLU A 69 22.09 19.66 0.33
C GLU A 69 21.24 19.26 -0.89
N MET A 70 19.90 19.25 -0.82
CA MET A 70 19.04 18.87 -1.97
C MET A 70 18.80 20.01 -3.00
N ALA A 71 19.32 21.21 -2.76
CA ALA A 71 19.10 22.36 -3.64
C ALA A 71 20.08 22.44 -4.83
N GLU A 72 21.21 21.72 -4.81
CA GLU A 72 22.28 21.89 -5.82
C GLU A 72 22.29 20.85 -6.96
N VAL A 73 21.42 19.83 -6.93
CA VAL A 73 21.36 18.80 -7.99
C VAL A 73 20.43 19.18 -9.15
N HIS A 74 19.79 20.35 -9.09
CA HIS A 74 18.59 20.66 -9.87
C HIS A 74 18.80 21.24 -11.28
N ASP A 75 20.05 21.43 -11.74
CA ASP A 75 20.33 22.06 -13.04
C ASP A 75 20.81 21.10 -14.15
N THR A 76 21.23 19.87 -13.83
CA THR A 76 21.80 18.96 -14.86
C THR A 76 20.80 17.97 -15.45
N ALA A 77 19.81 17.50 -14.69
CA ALA A 77 18.86 16.48 -15.14
C ALA A 77 17.81 16.99 -16.16
N LYS A 78 17.51 18.29 -16.14
CA LYS A 78 16.49 18.88 -17.04
C LYS A 78 16.94 18.95 -18.50
N THR A 79 18.25 18.96 -18.77
CA THR A 79 18.79 19.13 -20.13
C THR A 79 18.89 17.83 -20.94
N GLU A 80 18.89 16.66 -20.29
CA GLU A 80 19.10 15.38 -20.99
C GLU A 80 17.78 14.69 -21.39
N ALA A 81 16.66 15.00 -20.72
CA ALA A 81 15.35 14.43 -21.05
C ALA A 81 14.68 15.02 -22.31
N GLU A 82 15.06 16.23 -22.75
CA GLU A 82 14.41 16.92 -23.87
C GLU A 82 14.99 16.59 -25.26
N SER A 83 16.08 15.81 -25.35
CA SER A 83 16.77 15.55 -26.64
C SER A 83 16.57 14.14 -27.23
N GLY A 84 15.77 13.28 -26.58
CA GLY A 84 15.92 11.83 -26.75
C GLY A 84 14.71 11.00 -27.18
N ARG A 85 13.67 11.50 -27.86
CA ARG A 85 12.69 10.58 -28.52
C ARG A 85 11.90 11.22 -29.66
N ALA A 86 12.56 11.39 -30.81
CA ALA A 86 11.87 11.49 -32.09
C ALA A 86 11.75 10.07 -32.69
N GLY A 87 10.53 9.54 -32.74
CA GLY A 87 10.23 8.24 -33.35
C GLY A 87 8.75 8.16 -33.68
N GLU A 88 8.42 8.49 -34.92
CA GLU A 88 7.10 8.51 -35.54
C GLU A 88 6.38 7.15 -35.44
N SER A 89 5.09 7.16 -35.10
CA SER A 89 4.15 6.23 -35.72
C SER A 89 2.83 6.94 -35.98
N SER A 90 2.54 7.10 -37.27
CA SER A 90 1.34 7.69 -37.84
C SER A 90 0.25 6.63 -37.88
N GLN A 91 -0.84 6.83 -37.14
CA GLN A 91 -2.11 6.14 -37.36
C GLN A 91 -3.25 7.14 -37.44
N ASP A 92 -3.97 7.02 -38.56
CA ASP A 92 -5.06 7.84 -39.10
C ASP A 92 -6.27 7.96 -38.14
N PRO A 93 -6.79 9.17 -37.85
CA PRO A 93 -7.94 9.37 -36.95
C PRO A 93 -9.24 9.53 -37.75
N ASP A 94 -9.68 8.51 -38.48
CA ASP A 94 -11.02 8.53 -39.09
C ASP A 94 -11.62 7.14 -39.26
N ARG A 95 -12.07 6.56 -38.14
CA ARG A 95 -13.23 5.64 -38.08
C ARG A 95 -13.69 5.43 -36.64
N ALA A 96 -14.80 6.07 -36.29
CA ALA A 96 -15.54 5.78 -35.07
C ALA A 96 -16.34 4.47 -35.22
N ASP A 97 -16.33 3.62 -34.20
CA ASP A 97 -17.31 2.54 -34.00
C ASP A 97 -18.05 2.79 -32.66
N PRO A 98 -19.40 2.82 -32.61
CA PRO A 98 -20.17 3.22 -31.44
C PRO A 98 -20.59 2.01 -30.60
N ALA A 99 -19.66 1.47 -29.82
CA ALA A 99 -19.89 0.64 -28.64
C ALA A 99 -18.51 0.37 -28.01
N GLY A 100 -17.88 1.42 -27.46
CA GLY A 100 -16.51 1.31 -26.96
C GLY A 100 -16.45 0.44 -25.71
N ASP A 101 -15.68 -0.64 -25.77
CA ASP A 101 -15.06 -1.22 -24.58
C ASP A 101 -14.44 -0.08 -23.74
N PRO A 102 -14.42 -0.21 -22.40
CA PRO A 102 -13.69 0.74 -21.58
C PRO A 102 -12.26 0.93 -22.15
N PRO A 103 -11.70 2.14 -22.09
CA PRO A 103 -10.35 2.37 -22.58
C PRO A 103 -9.39 1.37 -21.92
N PRO A 104 -8.43 0.81 -22.68
CA PRO A 104 -7.47 -0.12 -22.11
C PRO A 104 -6.75 0.52 -20.92
N TYR A 105 -6.42 -0.31 -19.93
CA TYR A 105 -5.54 0.06 -18.81
C TYR A 105 -4.31 0.78 -19.36
N ARG A 106 -3.97 1.93 -18.77
CA ARG A 106 -2.78 2.70 -19.17
C ARG A 106 -1.59 2.18 -18.38
N SER A 107 -0.71 1.44 -19.06
CA SER A 107 0.53 0.89 -18.50
C SER A 107 1.53 1.95 -18.03
N ASP A 108 1.31 3.23 -18.35
CA ASP A 108 2.18 4.34 -17.93
C ASP A 108 2.35 4.43 -16.39
N ALA A 109 1.39 3.90 -15.62
CA ALA A 109 1.44 3.85 -14.15
C ALA A 109 1.93 2.49 -13.58
N ASP A 110 2.18 1.49 -14.44
CA ASP A 110 2.68 0.17 -14.06
C ASP A 110 3.69 -0.32 -15.13
N PRO A 111 4.91 0.26 -15.14
CA PRO A 111 5.94 -0.14 -16.10
C PRO A 111 6.38 -1.61 -15.90
N ALA A 112 6.09 -2.21 -14.74
CA ALA A 112 6.41 -3.62 -14.48
C ALA A 112 5.51 -4.57 -15.29
N ALA A 113 4.30 -4.16 -15.68
CA ALA A 113 3.44 -4.94 -16.57
C ALA A 113 4.06 -5.14 -17.96
N ASP A 114 4.77 -4.14 -18.49
CA ASP A 114 5.46 -4.23 -19.78
C ASP A 114 6.66 -5.20 -19.74
N VAL A 115 7.26 -5.38 -18.55
CA VAL A 115 8.46 -6.23 -18.36
C VAL A 115 8.08 -7.67 -18.02
N PHE A 116 7.11 -7.87 -17.13
CA PHE A 116 6.79 -9.17 -16.56
C PHE A 116 5.43 -9.72 -17.01
N GLY A 117 4.56 -8.88 -17.56
CA GLY A 117 3.16 -9.22 -17.84
C GLY A 117 2.28 -9.20 -16.58
N PRO A 118 1.04 -9.71 -16.69
CA PRO A 118 0.07 -9.72 -15.60
C PRO A 118 0.58 -10.53 -14.40
N GLY A 119 0.49 -9.96 -13.20
CA GLY A 119 0.98 -10.56 -11.96
C GLY A 119 0.31 -11.90 -11.64
N ARG A 120 -0.97 -12.04 -12.00
CA ARG A 120 -1.73 -13.30 -11.86
C ARG A 120 -1.14 -14.46 -12.67
N GLU A 121 -0.37 -14.16 -13.72
CA GLU A 121 0.26 -15.14 -14.60
C GLU A 121 1.75 -15.31 -14.26
N SER A 122 2.45 -14.21 -14.00
CA SER A 122 3.90 -14.21 -13.72
C SER A 122 4.23 -14.71 -12.31
N ASN A 123 3.38 -14.42 -11.32
CA ASN A 123 3.59 -14.70 -9.90
C ASN A 123 2.31 -15.26 -9.24
N PRO A 124 1.72 -16.36 -9.74
CA PRO A 124 0.38 -16.79 -9.34
C PRO A 124 0.26 -17.16 -7.86
N ALA A 125 1.31 -17.70 -7.25
CA ALA A 125 1.27 -18.13 -5.86
C ALA A 125 1.30 -16.90 -4.91
N GLU A 126 2.26 -16.01 -5.15
CA GLU A 126 2.46 -14.78 -4.38
C GLU A 126 1.29 -13.82 -4.57
N TRP A 127 0.82 -13.66 -5.80
CA TRP A 127 -0.39 -12.89 -6.13
C TRP A 127 -1.58 -13.33 -5.29
N ASN A 128 -1.89 -14.64 -5.30
CA ASN A 128 -3.02 -15.16 -4.54
C ASN A 128 -2.81 -15.02 -3.02
N ALA A 129 -1.57 -15.14 -2.53
CA ALA A 129 -1.27 -14.92 -1.12
C ALA A 129 -1.58 -13.49 -0.67
N LEU A 130 -1.25 -12.47 -1.49
CA LEU A 130 -1.59 -11.07 -1.20
C LEU A 130 -3.12 -10.84 -1.22
N LEU A 131 -3.83 -11.45 -2.17
CA LEU A 131 -5.30 -11.36 -2.19
C LEU A 131 -5.94 -12.04 -0.97
N ASP A 132 -5.38 -13.16 -0.52
CA ASP A 132 -5.86 -13.86 0.67
C ASP A 132 -5.57 -13.07 1.94
N GLU A 133 -4.42 -12.39 2.02
CA GLU A 133 -4.10 -11.43 3.08
C GLU A 133 -5.13 -10.30 3.12
N ALA A 134 -5.39 -9.60 2.00
CA ALA A 134 -6.36 -8.53 1.93
C ALA A 134 -7.77 -9.00 2.38
N ARG A 135 -8.21 -10.17 1.91
CA ARG A 135 -9.49 -10.78 2.36
C ARG A 135 -9.50 -11.08 3.85
N ALA A 136 -8.41 -11.62 4.40
CA ALA A 136 -8.30 -11.92 5.82
C ALA A 136 -8.38 -10.66 6.69
N LEU A 137 -7.92 -9.53 6.18
CA LEU A 137 -8.02 -8.21 6.80
C LEU A 137 -9.40 -7.55 6.65
N GLY A 138 -10.30 -8.18 5.89
CA GLY A 138 -11.66 -7.68 5.65
C GLY A 138 -11.76 -6.62 4.56
N VAL A 139 -10.71 -6.44 3.76
CA VAL A 139 -10.69 -5.54 2.60
C VAL A 139 -11.51 -6.15 1.47
N ASP A 140 -12.34 -5.32 0.84
CA ASP A 140 -13.12 -5.70 -0.33
C ASP A 140 -12.22 -5.71 -1.57
N ILE A 141 -12.34 -6.74 -2.42
CA ILE A 141 -11.52 -6.86 -3.64
C ILE A 141 -12.42 -6.69 -4.85
N VAL A 142 -12.17 -5.64 -5.62
CA VAL A 142 -12.86 -5.36 -6.89
C VAL A 142 -11.93 -5.69 -8.04
N GLN A 143 -12.28 -6.76 -8.75
CA GLN A 143 -11.65 -7.17 -10.01
C GLN A 143 -12.37 -6.53 -11.20
N ASP A 144 -11.79 -6.64 -12.40
CA ASP A 144 -12.35 -6.10 -13.66
C ASP A 144 -12.49 -4.57 -13.68
N THR A 145 -11.56 -3.89 -13.02
CA THR A 145 -11.40 -2.43 -13.06
C THR A 145 -10.33 -2.03 -14.08
N ASN A 146 -10.38 -0.77 -14.53
CA ASN A 146 -9.34 -0.19 -15.39
C ASN A 146 -8.31 0.61 -14.59
N ASN A 147 -8.37 0.55 -13.26
CA ASN A 147 -7.46 1.26 -12.37
C ASN A 147 -7.03 0.36 -11.23
N ILE A 148 -5.72 0.31 -10.99
CA ILE A 148 -5.16 -0.29 -9.79
C ILE A 148 -5.15 0.76 -8.67
N GLY A 149 -5.46 0.35 -7.44
CA GLY A 149 -5.54 1.29 -6.34
C GLY A 149 -6.12 0.71 -5.05
N TYR A 150 -5.56 1.11 -3.92
CA TYR A 150 -6.20 1.00 -2.62
C TYR A 150 -7.01 2.26 -2.30
N ALA A 151 -8.27 2.08 -1.92
CA ALA A 151 -9.14 3.14 -1.43
C ALA A 151 -9.47 2.88 0.06
N PRO A 152 -9.11 3.77 0.99
CA PRO A 152 -9.46 3.63 2.40
C PRO A 152 -10.98 3.54 2.63
N GLY A 153 -11.36 2.99 3.78
CA GLY A 153 -12.77 2.94 4.18
C GLY A 153 -13.38 4.34 4.31
N LEU A 154 -14.67 4.50 3.95
CA LEU A 154 -15.38 5.79 4.06
C LEU A 154 -15.50 6.28 5.51
N ARG A 155 -15.28 5.42 6.51
CA ARG A 155 -15.35 5.75 7.94
C ARG A 155 -14.14 5.16 8.65
N PRO A 156 -13.57 5.87 9.65
CA PRO A 156 -12.53 5.32 10.49
C PRO A 156 -12.96 3.99 11.16
N GLY A 157 -12.01 3.06 11.28
CA GLY A 157 -12.21 1.71 11.80
C GLY A 157 -12.80 0.72 10.79
N GLN A 158 -12.99 1.12 9.51
CA GLN A 158 -13.50 0.24 8.46
C GLN A 158 -12.42 -0.06 7.43
N PRO A 159 -12.16 -1.34 7.09
CA PRO A 159 -11.29 -1.69 5.98
C PRO A 159 -11.74 -1.05 4.67
N GLY A 160 -10.77 -0.78 3.81
CA GLY A 160 -10.98 -0.20 2.49
C GLY A 160 -11.34 -1.21 1.40
N GLN A 161 -11.06 -0.80 0.17
CA GLN A 161 -11.25 -1.58 -1.04
C GLN A 161 -9.95 -1.60 -1.85
N LEU A 162 -9.58 -2.78 -2.32
CA LEU A 162 -8.47 -3.00 -3.24
C LEU A 162 -9.03 -3.22 -4.65
N GLN A 163 -8.69 -2.33 -5.56
CA GLN A 163 -9.10 -2.34 -6.97
C GLN A 163 -7.96 -2.91 -7.80
N ILE A 164 -8.22 -3.97 -8.57
CA ILE A 164 -7.17 -4.72 -9.28
C ILE A 164 -7.61 -5.02 -10.72
N PRO A 165 -6.97 -4.38 -11.72
CA PRO A 165 -7.10 -4.74 -13.12
C PRO A 165 -6.61 -6.15 -13.39
N GLU A 166 -7.15 -6.81 -14.43
CA GLU A 166 -6.74 -8.16 -14.80
C GLU A 166 -5.28 -8.24 -15.27
N ASP A 167 -4.77 -7.14 -15.81
CA ASP A 167 -3.46 -7.00 -16.45
C ASP A 167 -2.41 -6.31 -15.57
N ALA A 168 -2.78 -5.91 -14.34
CA ALA A 168 -1.85 -5.34 -13.39
C ALA A 168 -0.70 -6.31 -13.08
N SER A 169 0.51 -5.76 -12.97
CA SER A 169 1.71 -6.50 -12.60
C SER A 169 1.71 -6.88 -11.12
N TYR A 170 2.52 -7.87 -10.79
CA TYR A 170 2.72 -8.26 -9.39
C TYR A 170 3.34 -7.12 -8.55
N SER A 171 4.19 -6.29 -9.16
CA SER A 171 4.80 -5.11 -8.52
C SER A 171 3.75 -4.09 -8.13
N ALA A 172 2.82 -3.79 -9.03
CA ALA A 172 1.74 -2.85 -8.74
C ALA A 172 0.83 -3.38 -7.62
N LEU A 173 0.55 -4.68 -7.54
CA LEU A 173 -0.19 -5.24 -6.40
C LEU A 173 0.58 -5.10 -5.08
N LEU A 174 1.91 -5.25 -5.08
CA LEU A 174 2.74 -5.00 -3.90
C LEU A 174 2.62 -3.55 -3.41
N HIS A 175 2.62 -2.59 -4.34
CA HIS A 175 2.43 -1.18 -4.07
C HIS A 175 1.12 -0.93 -3.31
N GLU A 176 0.00 -1.40 -3.85
CA GLU A 176 -1.31 -1.20 -3.23
C GLU A 176 -1.45 -1.93 -1.89
N MET A 177 -0.82 -3.10 -1.75
CA MET A 177 -0.76 -3.80 -0.47
C MET A 177 0.02 -3.00 0.58
N ASN A 178 0.99 -2.17 0.19
CA ASN A 178 1.66 -1.27 1.12
C ASN A 178 0.71 -0.20 1.66
N HIS A 179 -0.05 0.47 0.78
CA HIS A 179 -1.09 1.43 1.20
C HIS A 179 -2.15 0.82 2.10
N LEU A 180 -2.59 -0.41 1.78
CA LEU A 180 -3.52 -1.16 2.62
C LEU A 180 -2.94 -1.38 4.02
N ARG A 181 -1.68 -1.81 4.13
CA ARG A 181 -1.00 -2.09 5.40
C ARG A 181 -0.76 -0.81 6.21
N ASP A 182 -0.45 0.31 5.55
CA ASP A 182 -0.33 1.62 6.20
C ASP A 182 -1.67 2.06 6.81
N ASP A 183 -2.77 1.95 6.07
CA ASP A 183 -4.11 2.25 6.59
C ASP A 183 -4.49 1.30 7.73
N GLN A 184 -4.17 0.01 7.61
CA GLN A 184 -4.36 -0.96 8.69
C GLN A 184 -3.57 -0.58 9.96
N ALA A 185 -2.31 -0.15 9.81
CA ALA A 185 -1.45 0.22 10.92
C ALA A 185 -1.98 1.45 11.69
N LEU A 186 -2.73 2.32 11.00
CA LEU A 186 -3.47 3.42 11.61
C LEU A 186 -4.81 2.98 12.25
N GLY A 187 -5.15 1.70 12.19
CA GLY A 187 -6.42 1.17 12.67
C GLY A 187 -7.58 1.49 11.72
N TRP A 188 -7.30 1.56 10.42
CA TRP A 188 -8.21 1.98 9.35
C TRP A 188 -8.59 3.45 9.51
N GLY A 189 -7.67 4.36 9.20
CA GLY A 189 -7.82 5.81 9.37
C GLY A 189 -8.88 6.44 8.47
N GLY A 190 -9.31 5.73 7.42
CA GLY A 190 -10.20 6.28 6.40
C GLY A 190 -9.50 7.36 5.58
N PHE A 191 -10.22 8.42 5.19
CA PHE A 191 -9.65 9.48 4.36
C PHE A 191 -8.85 10.56 5.12
N GLU A 192 -8.88 10.56 6.46
CA GLU A 192 -8.20 11.61 7.23
C GLU A 192 -6.69 11.67 6.96
N PRO A 193 -5.94 10.54 6.97
CA PRO A 193 -4.51 10.55 6.67
C PRO A 193 -4.18 11.03 5.25
N ALA A 194 -5.12 10.92 4.30
CA ALA A 194 -4.90 11.37 2.93
C ALA A 194 -4.84 12.91 2.78
N TYR A 195 -5.16 13.66 3.84
CA TYR A 195 -5.00 15.11 3.90
C TYR A 195 -3.68 15.55 4.57
N ASP A 196 -2.91 14.61 5.10
CA ASP A 196 -1.59 14.87 5.67
C ASP A 196 -0.52 14.61 4.59
N PRO A 197 0.12 15.67 4.05
CA PRO A 197 1.10 15.53 2.97
C PRO A 197 2.36 14.78 3.42
N ASP A 198 2.73 14.82 4.70
CA ASP A 198 3.90 14.10 5.20
C ASP A 198 3.61 12.59 5.25
N PHE A 199 2.42 12.22 5.74
CA PHE A 199 1.96 10.84 5.69
C PHE A 199 1.88 10.30 4.26
N MET A 200 1.25 11.07 3.36
CA MET A 200 1.11 10.67 1.95
C MET A 200 2.47 10.48 1.28
N SER A 201 3.39 11.43 1.49
CA SER A 201 4.74 11.33 0.92
C SER A 201 5.49 10.10 1.42
N GLN A 202 5.40 9.79 2.72
CA GLN A 202 6.04 8.61 3.29
C GLN A 202 5.41 7.31 2.77
N SER A 203 4.08 7.21 2.76
CA SER A 203 3.37 6.01 2.31
C SER A 203 3.66 5.70 0.83
N GLU A 204 3.68 6.72 -0.03
CA GLU A 204 4.00 6.59 -1.45
C GLU A 204 5.49 6.24 -1.65
N ALA A 205 6.40 6.87 -0.91
CA ALA A 205 7.82 6.54 -0.98
C ALA A 205 8.09 5.07 -0.61
N ASP A 206 7.45 4.57 0.46
CA ASP A 206 7.57 3.19 0.90
C ASP A 206 6.94 2.21 -0.12
N ALA A 207 5.79 2.56 -0.70
CA ALA A 207 5.12 1.74 -1.70
C ALA A 207 5.97 1.59 -2.98
N TYR A 208 6.49 2.68 -3.54
CA TYR A 208 7.41 2.63 -4.67
C TYR A 208 8.73 1.91 -4.33
N GLN A 209 9.23 2.03 -3.10
CA GLN A 209 10.46 1.34 -2.71
C GLN A 209 10.30 -0.18 -2.79
N VAL A 210 9.14 -0.73 -2.42
CA VAL A 210 8.88 -2.17 -2.56
C VAL A 210 8.94 -2.61 -4.03
N GLU A 211 8.44 -1.79 -4.95
CA GLU A 211 8.51 -2.06 -6.39
C GLU A 211 9.94 -1.99 -6.92
N ILE A 212 10.70 -0.97 -6.51
CA ILE A 212 12.10 -0.77 -6.88
C ILE A 212 12.97 -1.95 -6.37
N ASP A 213 12.75 -2.38 -5.14
CA ASP A 213 13.44 -3.53 -4.56
C ASP A 213 13.13 -4.80 -5.36
N TYR A 214 11.85 -5.04 -5.69
CA TYR A 214 11.45 -6.16 -6.53
C TYR A 214 12.11 -6.11 -7.92
N ALA A 215 12.11 -4.95 -8.59
CA ALA A 215 12.76 -4.78 -9.88
C ALA A 215 14.27 -5.08 -9.81
N ASN A 216 14.95 -4.62 -8.77
CA ASN A 216 16.37 -4.90 -8.54
C ASN A 216 16.64 -6.39 -8.27
N GLU A 217 15.81 -7.05 -7.47
CA GLU A 217 15.91 -8.49 -7.19
C GLU A 217 15.72 -9.34 -8.46
N GLN A 218 14.86 -8.90 -9.38
CA GLN A 218 14.68 -9.54 -10.69
C GLN A 218 15.79 -9.18 -11.71
N GLY A 219 16.76 -8.36 -11.33
CA GLY A 219 17.85 -7.92 -12.20
C GLY A 219 17.36 -7.00 -13.33
N GLN A 220 16.35 -6.16 -13.06
CA GLN A 220 15.75 -5.20 -14.00
C GLN A 220 16.09 -3.76 -13.62
N PRO A 221 17.34 -3.30 -13.80
CA PRO A 221 17.75 -1.95 -13.41
C PRO A 221 17.07 -0.83 -14.23
N GLY A 222 16.62 -1.13 -15.47
CA GLY A 222 15.86 -0.17 -16.27
C GLY A 222 14.49 0.11 -15.66
N LEU A 223 13.77 -0.95 -15.27
CA LEU A 223 12.49 -0.83 -14.58
C LEU A 223 12.65 -0.12 -13.22
N ALA A 224 13.71 -0.44 -12.46
CA ALA A 224 13.99 0.24 -11.20
C ALA A 224 14.15 1.76 -11.40
N ALA A 225 14.87 2.18 -12.44
CA ALA A 225 15.03 3.61 -12.76
C ALA A 225 13.72 4.27 -13.19
N ASP A 226 12.87 3.58 -13.95
CA ASP A 226 11.55 4.08 -14.34
C ASP A 226 10.64 4.27 -13.10
N LEU A 227 10.67 3.33 -12.16
CA LEU A 227 9.93 3.40 -10.89
C LEU A 227 10.47 4.51 -9.96
N GLU A 228 11.79 4.70 -9.90
CA GLU A 228 12.40 5.83 -9.19
C GLU A 228 11.91 7.18 -9.73
N ALA A 229 11.82 7.32 -11.06
CA ALA A 229 11.31 8.54 -11.69
C ALA A 229 9.81 8.77 -11.39
N LEU A 230 8.99 7.70 -11.37
CA LEU A 230 7.58 7.79 -11.00
C LEU A 230 7.40 8.18 -9.52
N ARG A 231 8.18 7.58 -8.62
CA ARG A 231 8.21 7.96 -7.20
C ARG A 231 8.52 9.44 -7.04
N ASP A 232 9.62 9.90 -7.63
CA ASP A 232 10.08 11.27 -7.46
C ASP A 232 9.06 12.28 -8.03
N ALA A 233 8.44 11.95 -9.17
CA ALA A 233 7.35 12.75 -9.73
C ALA A 233 6.11 12.80 -8.82
N ARG A 234 5.75 11.68 -8.19
CA ARG A 234 4.61 11.61 -7.27
C ARG A 234 4.86 12.39 -5.98
N LEU A 235 6.06 12.28 -5.40
CA LEU A 235 6.44 13.05 -4.22
C LEU A 235 6.44 14.56 -4.51
N GLN A 236 6.93 14.98 -5.68
CA GLN A 236 6.85 16.38 -6.10
C GLN A 236 5.40 16.85 -6.24
N GLN A 237 4.52 16.03 -6.81
CA GLN A 237 3.10 16.36 -6.92
C GLN A 237 2.45 16.59 -5.55
N ILE A 238 2.73 15.73 -4.57
CA ILE A 238 2.21 15.86 -3.20
C ILE A 238 2.69 17.18 -2.57
N ALA A 239 3.98 17.50 -2.72
CA ALA A 239 4.55 18.75 -2.23
C ALA A 239 3.91 19.99 -2.90
N ASP A 240 3.71 19.96 -4.21
CA ASP A 240 3.07 21.05 -4.97
C ASP A 240 1.60 21.24 -4.57
N ASP A 241 0.86 20.14 -4.36
CA ASP A 241 -0.53 20.18 -3.90
C ASP A 241 -0.64 20.71 -2.46
N ALA A 242 0.31 20.37 -1.58
CA ALA A 242 0.39 20.91 -0.23
C ALA A 242 0.69 22.42 -0.23
N ALA A 243 1.65 22.86 -1.05
CA ALA A 243 1.99 24.28 -1.21
C ALA A 243 0.79 25.09 -1.74
N ARG A 244 0.09 24.57 -2.74
CA ARG A 244 -1.11 25.21 -3.30
C ARG A 244 -2.22 25.37 -2.27
N GLN A 245 -2.45 24.36 -1.43
CA GLN A 245 -3.43 24.46 -0.35
C GLN A 245 -3.00 25.51 0.69
N ALA A 246 -1.72 25.57 1.04
CA ALA A 246 -1.22 26.58 1.98
C ALA A 246 -1.41 28.01 1.45
N GLU A 247 -1.24 28.23 0.15
CA GLU A 247 -1.50 29.53 -0.51
C GLU A 247 -3.00 29.87 -0.52
N GLU A 248 -3.87 28.93 -0.90
CA GLU A 248 -5.32 29.16 -1.01
C GLU A 248 -5.98 29.47 0.35
N TYR A 249 -5.51 28.85 1.44
CA TYR A 249 -6.08 29.02 2.78
C TYR A 249 -5.27 29.94 3.71
N GLY A 250 -4.12 30.44 3.26
CA GLY A 250 -3.22 31.31 4.02
C GLY A 250 -3.44 32.82 3.85
N GLU A 251 -4.31 33.26 2.93
CA GLU A 251 -4.51 34.69 2.65
C GLU A 251 -5.53 35.41 3.57
N ASP A 252 -6.25 34.69 4.45
CA ASP A 252 -7.37 35.25 5.23
C ASP A 252 -7.13 35.35 6.77
N SER A 253 -5.89 35.19 7.27
CA SER A 253 -5.56 35.24 8.71
C SER A 253 -4.98 36.57 9.21
#